data_AF-A0A671LUX7-F1
#
_entry.id   AF-A0A671LUX7-F1
#
_cell.length_a   1.000
_cell.length_b   1.000
_cell.length_c   1.000
_cell.angle_alpha   90.00
_cell.angle_beta   90.00
_cell.angle_gamma   90.00
#
_symmetry.space_group_name_H-M   'P 1'
#
loop_
_entity.id
_entity.type
_entity.pdbx_description
1 polymer ?
#
loop_
_entity_poly.entity_id
_entity_poly.type
_entity_poly.pdbx_seq_one_letter_code
_entity_poly.pdbx_strand_id
1 'polypeptide(L)'
;MFIYIKHGDNNQFLVNTNCPTVVLMECIKTRLGLAESELIDLCDERGVLKFLFLPQNSQESARGLLKVKESFIVCIIKRSSDGAYNSVTSLLSGVDPAIIETLQTQIDNLEKTRLKQLHIVETRMATSEEINAQALSTKTV
;
A
#
# COMPACT_ATOMS: atom_id res chain seq x y z
N MET A 1 -8.55 5.40 -19.91
CA MET A 1 -7.28 6.16 -19.93
C MET A 1 -6.17 5.13 -19.86
N PHE A 2 -5.06 5.34 -20.56
CA PHE A 2 -3.93 4.43 -20.49
C PHE A 2 -2.74 5.10 -19.82
N ILE A 3 -1.95 4.30 -19.10
CA ILE A 3 -0.68 4.69 -18.48
C ILE A 3 0.39 3.67 -18.84
N TYR A 4 1.66 4.07 -18.75
CA TYR A 4 2.78 3.17 -18.91
C TYR A 4 3.20 2.59 -17.56
N ILE A 5 3.42 1.28 -17.53
CA ILE A 5 4.02 0.57 -16.40
C ILE A 5 5.43 0.18 -16.78
N LYS A 6 6.43 0.70 -16.06
CA LYS A 6 7.86 0.46 -16.25
C LYS A 6 8.36 -0.63 -15.30
N HIS A 7 9.22 -1.53 -15.81
CA HIS A 7 9.81 -2.63 -15.04
C HIS A 7 11.08 -3.17 -15.72
N GLY A 8 11.84 -4.00 -14.99
CA GLY A 8 13.08 -4.63 -15.45
C GLY A 8 14.05 -3.63 -16.07
N ASP A 9 14.70 -4.03 -17.15
CA ASP A 9 15.64 -3.19 -17.90
C ASP A 9 14.91 -2.21 -18.84
N ASN A 10 14.20 -1.23 -18.26
CA ASN A 10 13.41 -0.22 -18.99
C ASN A 10 12.32 -0.78 -19.91
N ASN A 11 11.84 -2.00 -19.63
CA ASN A 11 10.67 -2.53 -20.31
C ASN A 11 9.41 -1.78 -19.86
N GLN A 12 8.43 -1.68 -20.76
CA GLN A 12 7.17 -1.05 -20.44
C GLN A 12 5.98 -1.65 -21.17
N PHE A 13 4.81 -1.58 -20.55
CA PHE A 13 3.54 -1.93 -21.19
C PHE A 13 2.43 -0.96 -20.79
N LEU A 14 1.39 -0.88 -21.63
CA LEU A 14 0.21 -0.07 -21.39
C LEU A 14 -0.85 -0.85 -20.61
N VAL A 15 -1.52 -0.15 -19.69
CA VAL A 15 -2.68 -0.67 -18.94
C VAL A 15 -3.82 0.35 -18.95
N ASN A 16 -5.07 -0.14 -18.99
CA ASN A 16 -6.26 0.70 -18.94
C ASN A 16 -6.66 0.97 -17.49
N THR A 17 -6.72 2.24 -17.10
CA THR A 17 -7.12 2.67 -15.75
C THR A 17 -8.62 2.90 -15.58
N ASN A 18 -9.43 2.69 -16.63
CA ASN A 18 -10.90 2.74 -16.53
C ASN A 18 -11.48 1.45 -15.91
N CYS A 19 -10.85 0.96 -14.85
CA CYS A 19 -11.26 -0.22 -14.11
C CYS A 19 -11.05 0.01 -12.59
N PRO A 20 -11.66 -0.83 -11.73
CA PRO A 20 -11.34 -0.83 -10.31
C PRO A 20 -9.85 -1.09 -10.06
N THR A 21 -9.28 -0.47 -9.04
CA THR A 21 -7.86 -0.63 -8.68
C THR A 21 -7.46 -2.08 -8.50
N VAL A 22 -8.29 -2.91 -7.88
CA VAL A 22 -8.04 -4.35 -7.70
C VAL A 22 -7.82 -5.07 -9.04
N VAL A 23 -8.63 -4.76 -10.06
CA VAL A 23 -8.52 -5.34 -11.41
C VAL A 23 -7.25 -4.87 -12.10
N LEU A 24 -6.89 -3.58 -11.93
CA LEU A 24 -5.63 -3.05 -12.45
C LEU A 24 -4.43 -3.77 -11.84
N MET A 25 -4.41 -3.96 -10.52
CA MET A 25 -3.32 -4.63 -9.81
C MET A 25 -3.19 -6.09 -10.24
N GLU A 26 -4.30 -6.82 -10.38
CA GLU A 26 -4.31 -8.20 -10.88
C GLU A 26 -3.78 -8.32 -12.31
N CYS A 27 -4.17 -7.40 -13.19
CA CYS A 27 -3.66 -7.33 -14.56
C CYS A 27 -2.14 -7.10 -14.60
N ILE A 28 -1.62 -6.21 -13.75
CA ILE A 28 -0.18 -5.94 -13.65
C ILE A 28 0.57 -7.17 -13.12
N LYS A 29 0.09 -7.81 -12.05
CA LYS A 29 0.70 -9.04 -11.50
C LYS A 29 0.77 -10.14 -12.56
N THR A 30 -0.34 -10.37 -13.27
CA THR A 30 -0.43 -11.38 -14.33
C THR A 30 0.58 -11.11 -15.45
N ARG A 31 0.69 -9.86 -15.92
CA ARG A 31 1.63 -9.48 -16.99
C ARG A 31 3.09 -9.59 -16.56
N LEU A 32 3.38 -9.42 -15.28
CA LEU A 32 4.72 -9.53 -14.72
C LEU A 32 5.06 -10.92 -14.18
N GLY A 33 4.13 -11.89 -14.24
CA GLY A 33 4.33 -13.23 -13.70
C GLY A 33 4.51 -13.25 -12.17
N LEU A 34 3.93 -12.27 -11.46
CA LEU A 34 4.00 -12.20 -10.01
C LEU A 34 2.96 -13.13 -9.37
N ALA A 35 3.30 -13.66 -8.20
CA ALA A 35 2.37 -14.48 -7.42
C ALA A 35 1.12 -13.68 -7.02
N GLU A 36 -0.02 -14.36 -6.91
CA GLU A 36 -1.28 -13.73 -6.53
C GLU A 36 -1.19 -13.09 -5.12
N SER A 37 -0.47 -13.73 -4.21
CA SER A 37 -0.22 -13.25 -2.85
C SER A 37 0.74 -12.06 -2.76
N GLU A 38 1.43 -11.72 -3.85
CA GLU A 38 2.38 -10.61 -3.85
C GLU A 38 1.64 -9.27 -3.72
N LEU A 39 2.05 -8.46 -2.75
CA LEU A 39 1.49 -7.13 -2.54
C LEU A 39 2.29 -6.13 -3.36
N ILE A 40 1.63 -5.50 -4.33
CA ILE A 40 2.26 -4.52 -5.21
C ILE A 40 1.63 -3.15 -5.07
N ASP A 41 2.41 -2.12 -5.37
CA ASP A 41 1.94 -0.77 -5.58
C ASP A 41 2.64 -0.14 -6.79
N LEU A 42 2.19 1.05 -7.16
CA LEU A 42 2.84 1.88 -8.17
C LEU A 42 3.50 3.09 -7.51
N CYS A 43 4.68 3.47 -8.01
CA CYS A 43 5.27 4.78 -7.74
C CYS A 43 5.50 5.57 -9.03
N ASP A 44 5.59 6.89 -8.92
CA ASP A 44 6.02 7.71 -10.05
C ASP A 44 7.55 7.75 -10.19
N GLU A 45 8.05 8.49 -11.18
CA GLU A 45 9.50 8.62 -11.45
C GLU A 45 10.27 9.32 -10.32
N ARG A 46 9.59 9.86 -9.31
CA ARG A 46 10.20 10.45 -8.11
C ARG A 46 10.13 9.50 -6.91
N GLY A 47 9.61 8.30 -7.08
CA GLY A 47 9.45 7.32 -6.00
C GLY A 47 8.25 7.56 -5.11
N VAL A 48 7.32 8.45 -5.46
CA VAL A 48 6.11 8.68 -4.64
C VAL A 48 5.12 7.55 -4.89
N LEU A 49 4.76 6.80 -3.85
CA LEU A 49 3.79 5.70 -3.92
C LEU A 49 2.38 6.24 -4.16
N LYS A 50 1.54 5.45 -4.82
CA LYS A 50 0.13 5.78 -5.10
C LYS A 50 -0.83 5.12 -4.12
N PHE A 51 -0.32 4.23 -3.27
CA PHE A 51 -1.05 3.55 -2.20
C PHE A 51 -2.30 2.81 -2.72
N LEU A 52 -2.21 2.25 -3.92
CA LEU A 52 -3.29 1.50 -4.57
C LEU A 52 -3.62 0.21 -3.83
N PHE A 53 -2.62 -0.35 -3.12
CA PHE A 53 -2.76 -1.56 -2.32
C PHE A 53 -3.61 -1.38 -1.06
N LEU A 54 -3.93 -0.14 -0.67
CA LEU A 54 -4.72 0.11 0.53
C LEU A 54 -6.18 -0.33 0.32
N PRO A 55 -6.82 -1.03 1.27
CA PRO A 55 -8.15 -1.62 1.09
C PRO A 55 -9.22 -0.62 0.63
N GLN A 56 -9.18 0.61 1.14
CA GLN A 56 -10.15 1.66 0.78
C GLN A 56 -10.10 2.03 -0.71
N ASN A 57 -8.95 1.87 -1.37
CA ASN A 57 -8.75 2.23 -2.77
C ASN A 57 -9.10 1.09 -3.74
N SER A 58 -9.35 -0.13 -3.22
CA SER A 58 -9.45 -1.35 -4.03
C SER A 58 -10.58 -1.31 -5.08
N GLN A 59 -11.74 -0.77 -4.71
CA GLN A 59 -12.91 -0.65 -5.59
C GLN A 59 -12.99 0.69 -6.32
N GLU A 60 -12.14 1.64 -5.94
CA GLU A 60 -12.09 2.94 -6.60
C GLU A 60 -11.60 2.79 -8.05
N SER A 61 -12.04 3.70 -8.91
CA SER A 61 -11.52 3.78 -10.26
C SER A 61 -10.04 4.17 -10.23
N ALA A 62 -9.17 3.35 -10.80
CA ALA A 62 -7.73 3.65 -10.83
C ALA A 62 -7.42 4.97 -11.56
N ARG A 63 -8.31 5.40 -12.46
CA ARG A 63 -8.24 6.71 -13.13
C ARG A 63 -8.27 7.89 -12.15
N GLY A 64 -8.94 7.77 -11.00
CA GLY A 64 -8.99 8.82 -9.99
C GLY A 64 -7.68 9.00 -9.22
N LEU A 65 -6.90 7.92 -9.11
CA LEU A 65 -5.65 7.86 -8.33
C LEU A 65 -4.40 8.05 -9.18
N LEU A 66 -4.50 7.78 -10.49
CA LEU A 66 -3.38 7.81 -11.44
C LEU A 66 -3.56 8.92 -12.46
N LYS A 67 -2.51 9.69 -12.69
CA LYS A 67 -2.52 10.80 -13.65
C LYS A 67 -2.34 10.30 -15.09
N VAL A 68 -2.99 11.00 -16.01
CA VAL A 68 -2.90 10.77 -17.46
C VAL A 68 -1.46 11.01 -17.94
N LYS A 69 -0.95 10.17 -18.85
CA LYS A 69 0.37 10.29 -19.52
C LYS A 69 1.61 10.14 -18.62
N GLU A 70 1.44 9.88 -17.33
CA GLU A 70 2.56 9.52 -16.46
C GLU A 70 2.97 8.05 -16.68
N SER A 71 4.25 7.79 -16.44
CA SER A 71 4.79 6.44 -16.33
C SER A 71 4.94 6.09 -14.85
N PHE A 72 4.56 4.86 -14.50
CA PHE A 72 4.64 4.36 -13.14
C PHE A 72 5.55 3.15 -13.08
N ILE A 73 6.25 3.01 -11.97
CA ILE A 73 7.15 1.90 -11.69
C ILE A 73 6.44 0.95 -10.73
N VAL A 74 6.50 -0.35 -11.01
CA VAL A 74 5.93 -1.35 -10.10
C VAL A 74 6.87 -1.56 -8.91
N CYS A 75 6.30 -1.53 -7.72
CA CYS A 75 6.99 -1.78 -6.46
C CYS A 75 6.34 -2.96 -5.74
N ILE A 76 7.15 -3.83 -5.14
CA ILE A 76 6.71 -4.86 -4.21
C ILE A 76 6.77 -4.30 -2.79
N ILE A 77 5.69 -4.46 -2.04
CA ILE A 77 5.58 -4.06 -0.64
C ILE A 77 5.64 -5.31 0.23
N LYS A 78 6.65 -5.44 1.09
CA LYS A 78 6.75 -6.58 2.00
C LYS A 78 6.12 -6.25 3.35
N ARG A 79 5.21 -7.12 3.79
CA ARG A 79 4.59 -7.05 5.12
C ARG A 79 4.90 -8.30 5.92
N SER A 80 5.05 -8.12 7.23
CA SER A 80 5.10 -9.21 8.21
C SER A 80 3.71 -9.82 8.42
N SER A 81 3.66 -10.99 9.06
CA SER A 81 2.41 -11.68 9.38
C SER A 81 1.50 -10.91 10.34
N ASP A 82 2.07 -10.03 11.17
CA ASP A 82 1.35 -9.10 12.04
C ASP A 82 0.86 -7.84 11.29
N GLY A 83 1.09 -7.79 9.98
CA GLY A 83 0.74 -6.67 9.12
C GLY A 83 1.70 -5.49 9.16
N ALA A 84 2.85 -5.57 9.82
CA ALA A 84 3.87 -4.52 9.79
C ALA A 84 4.41 -4.30 8.37
N TYR A 85 4.68 -3.05 8.00
CA TYR A 85 5.36 -2.74 6.74
C TYR A 85 6.87 -2.83 6.94
N ASN A 86 7.54 -3.74 6.21
CA ASN A 86 8.96 -4.02 6.40
C ASN A 86 9.84 -3.29 5.38
N SER A 87 9.50 -3.42 4.10
CA SER A 87 10.32 -2.89 3.02
C SER A 87 9.53 -2.71 1.73
N VAL A 88 10.14 -1.99 0.80
CA VAL A 88 9.67 -1.79 -0.56
C VAL A 88 10.80 -2.06 -1.54
N THR A 89 10.49 -2.70 -2.66
CA THR A 89 11.47 -2.99 -3.70
C THR A 89 10.89 -2.61 -5.06
N SER A 90 11.60 -1.75 -5.78
CA SER A 90 11.27 -1.43 -7.17
C SER A 90 11.56 -2.63 -8.07
N LEU A 91 10.68 -2.90 -9.03
CA LEU A 91 10.91 -3.89 -10.08
C LEU A 91 11.62 -3.31 -11.29
N LEU A 92 11.99 -2.02 -11.29
CA LEU A 92 12.81 -1.40 -12.33
C LEU A 92 14.30 -1.58 -12.02
N SER A 93 15.10 -1.92 -13.02
CA SER A 93 16.56 -2.01 -12.93
C SER A 93 17.20 -0.62 -12.96
N GLY A 94 18.32 -0.45 -12.25
CA GLY A 94 19.12 0.79 -12.31
C GLY A 94 18.39 2.03 -11.76
N VAL A 95 17.48 1.82 -10.80
CA VAL A 95 16.73 2.92 -10.16
C VAL A 95 17.69 3.82 -9.39
N ASP A 96 17.49 5.13 -9.52
CA ASP A 96 18.24 6.14 -8.77
C ASP A 96 18.13 5.87 -7.25
N PRO A 97 19.25 5.82 -6.50
CA PRO A 97 19.23 5.68 -5.04
C PRO A 97 18.28 6.64 -4.32
N ALA A 98 18.09 7.87 -4.82
CA ALA A 98 17.17 8.86 -4.23
C ALA A 98 15.70 8.41 -4.31
N ILE A 99 15.33 7.68 -5.38
CA ILE A 99 13.99 7.10 -5.53
C ILE A 99 13.81 5.98 -4.50
N ILE A 100 14.83 5.14 -4.29
CA ILE A 100 14.81 4.07 -3.29
C ILE A 100 14.67 4.64 -1.87
N GLU A 101 15.39 5.71 -1.55
CA GLU A 101 15.27 6.41 -0.27
C GLU A 101 13.86 6.99 -0.06
N THR A 102 13.28 7.59 -1.10
CA THR A 102 11.92 8.13 -1.06
C THR A 102 10.88 7.03 -0.83
N LEU A 103 11.05 5.88 -1.48
CA LEU A 103 10.20 4.70 -1.29
C LEU A 103 10.30 4.19 0.16
N GLN A 104 11.52 3.99 0.65
CA GLN A 104 11.75 3.47 2.01
C GLN A 104 11.19 4.42 3.08
N THR A 105 11.38 5.72 2.92
CA THR A 105 10.82 6.74 3.82
C THR A 105 9.29 6.65 3.91
N GLN A 106 8.61 6.36 2.80
CA GLN A 106 7.15 6.21 2.79
C GLN A 106 6.71 4.93 3.51
N ILE A 107 7.44 3.83 3.35
CA ILE A 107 7.19 2.58 4.11
C ILE A 107 7.35 2.81 5.61
N ASP A 108 8.42 3.47 6.03
CA ASP A 108 8.66 3.77 7.45
C ASP A 108 7.54 4.66 8.02
N ASN A 109 7.03 5.61 7.25
CA ASN A 109 5.93 6.47 7.65
C ASN A 109 4.60 5.72 7.73
N LEU A 110 4.34 4.77 6.83
CA LEU A 110 3.18 3.89 6.91
C LEU A 110 3.24 3.03 8.18
N GLU A 111 4.40 2.49 8.51
CA GLU A 111 4.57 1.69 9.72
C GLU A 111 4.39 2.53 11.00
N LYS A 112 5.00 3.71 11.06
CA LYS A 112 4.77 4.66 12.17
C LYS A 112 3.29 5.00 12.33
N THR A 113 2.57 5.16 11.22
CA THR A 113 1.13 5.45 11.23
C THR A 113 0.33 4.25 11.76
N ARG A 114 0.66 3.04 11.31
CA ARG A 114 0.05 1.79 11.79
C ARG A 114 0.24 1.61 13.29
N LEU A 115 1.46 1.78 13.80
CA LEU A 115 1.77 1.66 15.23
C LEU A 115 1.00 2.68 16.08
N LYS A 116 0.88 3.93 15.63
CA LYS A 116 0.06 4.94 16.30
C LYS A 116 -1.42 4.53 16.36
N GLN A 117 -1.96 3.98 15.28
CA GLN A 117 -3.35 3.52 15.24
C GLN A 117 -3.58 2.33 16.18
N LEU A 118 -2.66 1.36 16.21
CA LEU A 118 -2.73 0.23 17.14
C LEU A 118 -2.73 0.69 18.59
N HIS A 119 -1.83 1.59 18.96
CA HIS A 119 -1.77 2.14 20.32
C HIS A 119 -3.07 2.85 20.74
N ILE A 120 -3.70 3.60 19.81
CA ILE A 120 -4.99 4.25 20.05
C ILE A 120 -6.09 3.21 20.29
N VAL A 121 -6.12 2.13 19.50
CA VAL A 121 -7.11 1.05 19.65
C VAL A 121 -6.92 0.33 20.98
N GLU A 122 -5.69 -0.04 21.33
CA GLU A 122 -5.35 -0.69 22.61
C GLU A 122 -5.78 0.16 23.81
N THR A 123 -5.48 1.46 23.78
CA THR A 123 -5.87 2.39 24.86
C THR A 123 -7.39 2.51 24.99
N ARG A 124 -8.12 2.53 23.87
CA ARG A 124 -9.59 2.56 23.87
C ARG A 124 -10.21 1.27 24.39
N MET A 125 -9.58 0.13 24.10
CA MET A 125 -10.04 -1.17 24.61
C MET A 125 -9.84 -1.25 26.13
N ALA A 126 -8.65 -0.91 26.63
CA ALA A 126 -8.37 -0.92 28.07
C ALA A 126 -9.33 -0.01 28.86
N THR A 127 -9.58 1.21 28.38
CA THR A 127 -10.55 2.12 29.02
C THR A 127 -11.98 1.59 29.01
N SER A 128 -12.39 0.91 27.94
CA SER A 128 -13.73 0.30 27.85
C SER A 128 -13.89 -0.89 28.82
N GLU A 129 -12.84 -1.69 29.00
CA GLU A 129 -12.79 -2.80 29.96
C GLU A 129 -12.83 -2.29 31.41
N GLU A 130 -12.09 -1.24 31.73
CA GLU A 130 -12.13 -0.60 33.05
C GLU A 130 -13.51 -0.05 33.40
N ILE A 131 -14.17 0.64 32.47
CA ILE A 131 -15.54 1.15 32.65
C ILE A 131 -16.52 0.00 32.90
N ASN A 132 -16.41 -1.09 32.14
CA ASN A 132 -17.32 -2.22 32.26
C ASN A 132 -17.11 -2.98 33.59
N ALA A 133 -15.86 -3.13 34.04
CA ALA A 133 -15.53 -3.74 35.32
C ALA A 133 -16.07 -2.91 36.50
N GLN A 134 -15.97 -1.58 36.44
CA GLN A 134 -16.54 -0.68 37.45
C GLN A 134 -18.07 -0.75 37.47
N ALA A 135 -18.74 -0.82 36.30
CA ALA A 135 -20.19 -0.90 36.21
C ALA A 135 -20.76 -2.22 36.78
N LEU A 136 -20.04 -3.34 36.66
CA LEU A 136 -20.44 -4.61 37.28
C LEU A 136 -20.29 -4.58 38.81
N SER A 137 -19.25 -3.93 39.34
CA SER A 137 -19.03 -3.82 40.78
C SER A 137 -20.13 -3.03 41.49
N THR A 138 -20.75 -2.05 40.82
CA THR A 138 -21.79 -1.18 41.42
C THR A 138 -23.19 -1.81 41.42
N LYS A 139 -23.42 -2.92 40.70
CA LYS A 139 -24.73 -3.61 40.63
C LYS A 139 -24.92 -4.72 41.68
N THR A 140 -23.94 -4.95 42.55
CA THR A 140 -23.95 -6.07 43.52
C THR A 140 -24.23 -5.62 44.95
N VAL A 141 -24.88 -4.47 45.15
CA VAL A 141 -25.29 -3.95 46.48
C VAL A 141 -26.80 -3.76 46.54
#